data_AF-A0A9W8QDJ2-F1
#
_entry.id   AF-A0A9W8QDJ2-F1
#
_cell.length_a   1.000
_cell.length_b   1.000
_cell.length_c   1.000
_cell.angle_alpha   90.00
_cell.angle_beta   90.00
_cell.angle_gamma   90.00
#
_symmetry.space_group_name_H-M   'P 1'
#
loop_
_entity.id
_entity.type
_entity.pdbx_description
1 polymer ?
#
loop_
_entity_poly.entity_id
_entity_poly.type
_entity_poly.pdbx_seq_one_letter_code
_entity_poly.pdbx_strand_id
1 'polypeptide(L)'
;MGVLPLEMIHAVLQQLDLASLARLGDCVSTGMRRAVTSLPQLRAVEECAHDAIRAIRAARIGHLVRCDEMYVELRRPTCAQCKFQPGHYLYLLSCQRVCKACLVGRTRFQPLRPAQVAKEFGMHSQDVRRLPRLRVPKYSPRARALRCGSGRAWRAASAGRAKQRNTTGWLLIDREVALRTSLQLKYETGAIDRPTWERQTSREVAKLHRERTAPMQATSSTLTPERAYSAAVLFPWFDRNTRNVGRPVLCRACRFGNAPASQWYYCQTGEKDHFDHYGPIVNGAHVKPSMSTSKPSAQKNDPSAQKKKSSGWKNKK
;
A
#
# COMPACT_ATOMS: atom_id res chain seq x y z
N MET A 1 20.46 -8.86 -38.25
CA MET A 1 20.69 -9.31 -36.86
C MET A 1 19.55 -8.83 -36.00
N GLY A 2 18.85 -9.76 -35.34
CA GLY A 2 17.50 -9.58 -34.81
C GLY A 2 17.43 -8.57 -33.66
N VAL A 3 16.61 -7.54 -33.82
CA VAL A 3 16.23 -6.64 -32.74
C VAL A 3 15.16 -7.36 -31.92
N LEU A 4 15.38 -7.47 -30.60
CA LEU A 4 14.38 -8.04 -29.70
C LEU A 4 13.15 -7.10 -29.66
N PRO A 5 11.92 -7.61 -29.81
CA PRO A 5 10.71 -6.78 -29.70
C PRO A 5 10.63 -6.06 -28.36
N LEU A 6 10.07 -4.85 -28.35
CA LEU A 6 9.99 -4.02 -27.15
C LEU A 6 9.24 -4.72 -26.01
N GLU A 7 8.23 -5.51 -26.35
CA GLU A 7 7.42 -6.30 -25.43
C GLU A 7 8.25 -7.33 -24.67
N MET A 8 9.20 -7.97 -25.34
CA MET A 8 10.12 -8.93 -24.74
C MET A 8 11.14 -8.23 -23.84
N ILE A 9 11.64 -7.05 -24.27
CA ILE A 9 12.49 -6.20 -23.43
C ILE A 9 11.73 -5.80 -22.16
N HIS A 10 10.49 -5.33 -22.29
CA HIS A 10 9.64 -4.97 -21.15
C HIS A 10 9.37 -6.16 -20.23
N ALA A 11 9.17 -7.36 -20.78
CA ALA A 11 8.96 -8.58 -20.01
C ALA A 11 10.17 -8.96 -19.13
N VAL A 12 11.39 -8.66 -19.60
CA VAL A 12 12.62 -8.82 -18.81
C VAL A 12 12.76 -7.68 -17.81
N LEU A 13 12.59 -6.43 -18.25
CA LEU A 13 12.79 -5.25 -17.40
C LEU A 13 11.84 -5.23 -16.18
N GLN A 14 10.58 -5.66 -16.34
CA GLN A 14 9.64 -5.68 -15.21
C GLN A 14 10.05 -6.63 -14.06
N GLN A 15 10.90 -7.62 -14.33
CA GLN A 15 11.38 -8.58 -13.33
C GLN A 15 12.55 -8.01 -12.51
N LEU A 16 13.16 -6.92 -12.97
CA LEU A 16 14.28 -6.27 -12.29
C LEU A 16 13.79 -5.46 -11.08
N ASP A 17 14.70 -5.31 -10.11
CA ASP A 17 14.50 -4.44 -8.97
C ASP A 17 14.58 -2.95 -9.38
N LEU A 18 13.94 -2.09 -8.58
CA LEU A 18 13.86 -0.66 -8.85
C LEU A 18 15.23 0.02 -8.87
N ALA A 19 16.21 -0.47 -8.11
CA ALA A 19 17.56 0.08 -8.15
C ALA A 19 18.29 -0.30 -9.44
N SER A 20 18.10 -1.53 -9.92
CA SER A 20 18.66 -2.02 -11.18
C SER A 20 18.04 -1.29 -12.38
N LEU A 21 16.71 -1.07 -12.38
CA LEU A 21 16.04 -0.26 -13.40
C LEU A 21 16.56 1.17 -13.44
N ALA A 22 16.74 1.81 -12.29
CA ALA A 22 17.34 3.15 -12.22
C ALA A 22 18.75 3.16 -12.83
N ARG A 23 19.61 2.21 -12.46
CA ARG A 23 20.97 2.11 -13.03
C ARG A 23 20.96 1.87 -14.54
N LEU A 24 20.07 1.02 -15.05
CA LEU A 24 19.95 0.75 -16.48
C LEU A 24 19.50 2.01 -17.26
N GLY A 25 18.54 2.74 -16.71
CA GLY A 25 18.05 3.99 -17.31
C GLY A 25 19.11 5.10 -17.30
N ASP A 26 19.88 5.19 -16.22
CA ASP A 26 20.82 6.28 -16.02
C ASP A 26 22.17 6.05 -16.72
N CYS A 27 22.70 4.82 -16.73
CA CYS A 27 24.12 4.58 -16.99
C CYS A 27 24.46 3.76 -18.25
N VAL A 28 23.49 3.22 -19.01
CA VAL A 28 23.80 2.27 -20.10
C VAL A 28 23.78 2.89 -21.49
N SER A 29 22.60 3.25 -22.00
CA SER A 29 22.46 3.83 -23.34
C SER A 29 21.14 4.59 -23.46
N THR A 30 21.05 5.51 -24.43
CA THR A 30 19.79 6.24 -24.71
C THR A 30 18.66 5.29 -25.09
N GLY A 31 18.96 4.20 -25.81
CA GLY A 31 17.98 3.16 -26.16
C GLY A 31 17.44 2.44 -24.92
N MET A 32 18.34 2.02 -24.01
CA MET A 32 17.95 1.38 -22.76
C MET A 32 17.17 2.34 -21.86
N ARG A 33 17.59 3.61 -21.79
CA ARG A 33 16.83 4.66 -21.09
C ARG A 33 15.41 4.75 -21.60
N ARG A 34 15.22 4.83 -22.93
CA ARG A 34 13.88 4.84 -23.55
C ARG A 34 13.08 3.58 -23.22
N ALA A 35 13.70 2.40 -23.26
CA ALA A 35 13.04 1.15 -22.91
C ALA A 35 12.58 1.12 -21.44
N VAL A 36 13.43 1.57 -20.50
CA VAL A 36 13.08 1.69 -19.07
C VAL A 36 11.98 2.73 -18.86
N THR A 37 12.10 3.92 -19.43
CA THR A 37 11.10 4.99 -19.26
C THR A 37 9.76 4.68 -19.91
N SER A 38 9.74 3.80 -20.92
CA SER A 38 8.52 3.35 -21.59
C SER A 38 7.86 2.15 -20.90
N LEU A 39 8.49 1.57 -19.87
CA LEU A 39 7.96 0.41 -19.15
C LEU A 39 6.64 0.77 -18.44
N PRO A 40 5.48 0.23 -18.86
CA PRO A 40 4.18 0.68 -18.35
C PRO A 40 4.00 0.51 -16.84
N GLN A 41 4.52 -0.59 -16.29
CA GLN A 41 4.43 -0.94 -14.87
C GLN A 41 5.22 0.06 -14.02
N LEU A 42 6.44 0.40 -14.44
CA LEU A 42 7.28 1.38 -13.74
C LEU A 42 6.61 2.75 -13.77
N ARG A 43 6.13 3.18 -14.94
CA ARG A 43 5.39 4.44 -15.09
C ARG A 43 4.18 4.52 -14.18
N ALA A 44 3.33 3.49 -14.17
CA ALA A 44 2.16 3.46 -13.31
C ALA A 44 2.54 3.56 -11.82
N VAL A 45 3.62 2.91 -11.41
CA VAL A 45 4.11 2.99 -10.03
C VAL A 45 4.66 4.38 -9.70
N GLU A 46 5.44 4.99 -10.59
CA GLU A 46 6.00 6.33 -10.39
C GLU A 46 4.90 7.41 -10.37
N GLU A 47 3.92 7.32 -11.26
CA GLU A 47 2.78 8.24 -11.37
C GLU A 47 1.83 8.10 -10.16
N CYS A 48 1.48 6.86 -9.79
CA CYS A 48 0.48 6.64 -8.74
C CYS A 48 1.08 6.66 -7.33
N ALA A 49 2.30 6.17 -7.13
CA ALA A 49 2.88 5.87 -5.82
C ALA A 49 4.22 6.57 -5.55
N HIS A 50 4.36 7.82 -6.00
CA HIS A 50 5.56 8.64 -5.85
C HIS A 50 6.13 8.66 -4.41
N ASP A 51 5.28 8.78 -3.38
CA ASP A 51 5.72 8.79 -1.99
C ASP A 51 6.38 7.46 -1.57
N ALA A 52 5.91 6.32 -2.10
CA ALA A 52 6.50 5.02 -1.83
C ALA A 52 7.85 4.86 -2.53
N ILE A 53 7.96 5.28 -3.79
CA ILE A 53 9.23 5.32 -4.53
C ILE A 53 10.25 6.19 -3.79
N ARG A 54 9.84 7.39 -3.33
CA ARG A 54 10.71 8.26 -2.52
C ARG A 54 11.14 7.58 -1.23
N ALA A 55 10.23 6.89 -0.53
CA ALA A 55 10.57 6.17 0.70
C ALA A 55 11.56 5.03 0.45
N ILE A 56 11.38 4.24 -0.62
CA ILE A 56 12.27 3.14 -1.03
C ILE A 56 13.68 3.66 -1.34
N ARG A 57 13.78 4.74 -2.12
CA ARG A 57 15.06 5.39 -2.44
C ARG A 57 15.74 5.93 -1.18
N ALA A 58 15.02 6.68 -0.35
CA ALA A 58 15.55 7.26 0.89
C ALA A 58 16.00 6.19 1.89
N ALA A 59 15.32 5.05 1.92
CA ALA A 59 15.64 3.94 2.81
C ALA A 59 16.71 2.98 2.25
N ARG A 60 17.15 3.20 1.01
CA ARG A 60 18.19 2.43 0.28
C ARG A 60 17.85 0.96 0.07
N ILE A 61 16.58 0.67 -0.20
CA ILE A 61 16.06 -0.70 -0.36
C ILE A 61 15.53 -0.99 -1.76
N GLY A 62 15.86 -0.15 -2.76
CA GLY A 62 15.40 -0.35 -4.15
C GLY A 62 15.78 -1.72 -4.73
N HIS A 63 16.86 -2.32 -4.25
CA HIS A 63 17.32 -3.66 -4.63
C HIS A 63 16.47 -4.80 -4.05
N LEU A 64 15.59 -4.52 -3.09
CA LEU A 64 14.68 -5.50 -2.48
C LEU A 64 13.28 -5.48 -3.10
N VAL A 65 13.03 -4.56 -4.03
CA VAL A 65 11.68 -4.31 -4.56
C VAL A 65 11.71 -4.49 -6.06
N ARG A 66 11.06 -5.55 -6.55
CA ARG A 66 10.85 -5.75 -7.98
C ARG A 66 9.73 -4.86 -8.51
N CYS A 67 9.87 -4.42 -9.76
CA CYS A 67 8.90 -3.53 -10.39
C CYS A 67 7.52 -4.20 -10.54
N ASP A 68 7.50 -5.45 -10.99
CA ASP A 68 6.27 -6.24 -11.14
C ASP A 68 5.57 -6.48 -9.80
N GLU A 69 6.29 -6.86 -8.75
CA GLU A 69 5.76 -7.05 -7.41
C GLU A 69 5.10 -5.76 -6.88
N MET A 70 5.78 -4.62 -7.01
CA MET A 70 5.23 -3.33 -6.59
C MET A 70 3.99 -2.95 -7.39
N TYR A 71 3.97 -3.23 -8.69
CA TYR A 71 2.80 -2.99 -9.55
C TYR A 71 1.62 -3.91 -9.20
N VAL A 72 1.87 -5.17 -8.85
CA VAL A 72 0.86 -6.10 -8.34
C VAL A 72 0.25 -5.58 -7.04
N GLU A 73 1.05 -5.11 -6.09
CA GLU A 73 0.54 -4.51 -4.86
C GLU A 73 -0.20 -3.19 -5.12
N LEU A 74 0.25 -2.38 -6.08
CA LEU A 74 -0.41 -1.13 -6.46
C LEU A 74 -1.84 -1.40 -6.94
N ARG A 75 -2.07 -2.53 -7.63
CA ARG A 75 -3.38 -2.92 -8.16
C ARG A 75 -4.26 -3.68 -7.17
N ARG A 76 -3.71 -4.14 -6.05
CA ARG A 76 -4.47 -4.90 -5.05
C ARG A 76 -5.07 -3.96 -4.00
N PRO A 77 -6.39 -3.97 -3.74
CA PRO A 77 -6.97 -3.13 -2.68
C PRO A 77 -6.79 -3.74 -1.27
N THR A 78 -6.57 -5.05 -1.19
CA THR A 78 -6.63 -5.83 0.06
C THR A 78 -5.28 -5.99 0.75
N CYS A 79 -5.34 -6.20 2.06
CA CYS A 79 -4.21 -6.58 2.89
C CYS A 79 -3.70 -7.98 2.50
N ALA A 80 -2.41 -8.12 2.20
CA ALA A 80 -1.75 -9.38 1.89
C ALA A 80 -1.86 -10.40 3.03
N GLN A 81 -1.98 -9.95 4.28
CA GLN A 81 -2.02 -10.82 5.45
C GLN A 81 -3.41 -11.36 5.78
N CYS A 82 -4.40 -10.48 5.98
CA CYS A 82 -5.75 -10.91 6.36
C CYS A 82 -6.69 -11.10 5.16
N LYS A 83 -6.24 -10.73 3.95
CA LYS A 83 -7.00 -10.77 2.68
C LYS A 83 -8.34 -10.02 2.66
N PHE A 84 -8.68 -9.35 3.77
CA PHE A 84 -10.00 -8.83 4.03
C PHE A 84 -10.05 -7.31 4.27
N GLN A 85 -9.11 -6.76 5.03
CA GLN A 85 -9.11 -5.32 5.30
C GLN A 85 -8.43 -4.57 4.16
N PRO A 86 -8.84 -3.31 3.86
CA PRO A 86 -8.11 -2.48 2.92
C PRO A 86 -6.66 -2.29 3.35
N GLY A 87 -5.77 -2.52 2.40
CA GLY A 87 -4.35 -2.48 2.62
C GLY A 87 -3.81 -1.05 2.48
N HIS A 88 -3.89 -0.27 3.55
CA HIS A 88 -3.52 1.16 3.49
C HIS A 88 -2.01 1.43 3.43
N TYR A 89 -1.18 0.46 3.78
CA TYR A 89 0.26 0.62 3.89
C TYR A 89 0.98 -0.37 2.98
N LEU A 90 2.13 0.02 2.45
CA LEU A 90 3.13 -0.89 1.89
C LEU A 90 4.19 -1.13 2.96
N TYR A 91 4.37 -2.38 3.36
CA TYR A 91 5.49 -2.78 4.19
C TYR A 91 6.72 -2.93 3.28
N LEU A 92 7.69 -2.06 3.51
CA LEU A 92 8.78 -1.77 2.58
C LEU A 92 9.77 -2.91 2.44
N LEU A 93 9.97 -3.69 3.51
CA LEU A 93 10.97 -4.77 3.55
C LEU A 93 10.57 -6.02 2.76
N SER A 94 9.27 -6.29 2.59
CA SER A 94 8.77 -7.41 1.78
C SER A 94 7.92 -6.99 0.59
N CYS A 95 7.83 -5.69 0.31
CA CYS A 95 6.95 -5.12 -0.73
C CYS A 95 5.52 -5.68 -0.67
N GLN A 96 4.90 -5.69 0.53
CA GLN A 96 3.54 -6.23 0.71
C GLN A 96 2.58 -5.19 1.22
N ARG A 97 1.39 -5.12 0.60
CA ARG A 97 0.33 -4.25 1.09
C ARG A 97 -0.31 -4.82 2.35
N VAL A 98 -0.46 -4.01 3.39
CA VAL A 98 -0.99 -4.42 4.69
C VAL A 98 -1.96 -3.40 5.29
N CYS A 99 -2.99 -3.89 6.00
CA CYS A 99 -3.87 -3.03 6.77
C CYS A 99 -3.20 -2.60 8.09
N LYS A 100 -3.70 -1.51 8.69
CA LYS A 100 -3.19 -0.98 9.97
C LYS A 100 -3.15 -2.03 11.08
N ALA A 101 -4.22 -2.82 11.21
CA ALA A 101 -4.35 -3.84 12.25
C ALA A 101 -3.30 -4.95 12.09
N CYS A 102 -3.03 -5.41 10.86
CA CYS A 102 -1.99 -6.41 10.63
C CYS A 102 -0.60 -5.82 10.81
N LEU A 103 -0.35 -4.61 10.27
CA LEU A 103 0.95 -3.93 10.38
C LEU A 103 1.42 -3.82 11.84
N VAL A 104 0.52 -3.42 12.75
CA VAL A 104 0.88 -3.23 14.16
C VAL A 104 0.75 -4.51 14.98
N GLY A 105 -0.25 -5.35 14.69
CA GLY A 105 -0.63 -6.49 15.52
C GLY A 105 -0.01 -7.83 15.13
N ARG A 106 0.74 -7.92 14.03
CA ARG A 106 1.39 -9.16 13.60
C ARG A 106 2.89 -9.08 13.78
N THR A 107 3.46 -10.12 14.37
CA THR A 107 4.91 -10.25 14.59
C THR A 107 5.69 -10.20 13.27
N ARG A 108 5.13 -10.73 12.18
CA ARG A 108 5.70 -10.66 10.82
C ARG A 108 6.10 -9.25 10.37
N PHE A 109 5.34 -8.22 10.75
CA PHE A 109 5.58 -6.84 10.31
C PHE A 109 6.31 -6.00 11.37
N GLN A 110 6.90 -6.65 12.36
CA GLN A 110 7.73 -6.03 13.38
C GLN A 110 9.20 -6.25 13.03
N PRO A 111 9.83 -5.32 12.31
CA PRO A 111 11.23 -5.47 11.95
C PRO A 111 12.13 -5.42 13.18
N LEU A 112 13.26 -6.10 13.05
CA LEU A 112 14.23 -6.27 14.12
C LEU A 112 15.45 -5.39 13.88
N ARG A 113 16.08 -4.94 14.97
CA ARG A 113 17.43 -4.37 14.89
C ARG A 113 18.46 -5.51 14.83
N PRO A 114 19.67 -5.29 14.27
CA PRO A 114 20.71 -6.31 14.16
C PRO A 114 20.97 -7.09 15.46
N ALA A 115 21.11 -6.40 16.60
CA ALA A 115 21.33 -7.06 17.89
C ALA A 115 20.17 -7.97 18.32
N GLN A 116 18.94 -7.64 17.92
CA GLN A 116 17.78 -8.49 18.21
C GLN A 116 17.73 -9.70 17.29
N VAL A 117 18.12 -9.56 16.02
CA VAL A 117 18.27 -10.70 15.11
C VAL A 117 19.29 -11.69 15.67
N ALA A 118 20.47 -11.21 16.07
CA ALA A 118 21.51 -12.05 16.67
C ALA A 118 20.98 -12.79 17.92
N LYS A 119 20.31 -12.07 18.82
CA LYS A 119 19.75 -12.65 20.04
C LYS A 119 18.62 -13.65 19.78
N GLU A 120 17.68 -13.31 18.90
CA GLU A 120 16.45 -14.08 18.69
C GLU A 120 16.68 -15.34 17.87
N PHE A 121 17.57 -15.27 16.88
CA PHE A 121 17.82 -16.40 15.96
C PHE A 121 19.18 -17.07 16.21
N GLY A 122 19.92 -16.66 17.24
CA GLY A 122 21.25 -17.20 17.53
C GLY A 122 22.28 -16.98 16.42
N MET A 123 22.10 -15.93 15.61
CA MET A 123 22.97 -15.65 14.46
C MET A 123 24.24 -14.91 14.88
N HIS A 124 25.37 -15.26 14.27
CA HIS A 124 26.61 -14.53 14.51
C HIS A 124 26.54 -13.11 13.91
N SER A 125 27.23 -12.16 14.52
CA SER A 125 27.20 -10.75 14.11
C SER A 125 27.69 -10.51 12.66
N GLN A 126 28.53 -11.40 12.14
CA GLN A 126 28.95 -11.35 10.72
C GLN A 126 27.80 -11.72 9.78
N ASP A 127 27.02 -12.74 10.09
CA ASP A 127 25.89 -13.17 9.25
C ASP A 127 24.76 -12.15 9.28
N VAL A 128 24.46 -11.61 10.46
CA VAL A 128 23.47 -10.51 10.58
C VAL A 128 23.88 -9.30 9.76
N ARG A 129 25.19 -9.03 9.60
CA ARG A 129 25.67 -7.92 8.77
C ARG A 129 25.46 -8.16 7.27
N ARG A 130 25.30 -9.41 6.82
CA ARG A 130 25.02 -9.72 5.41
C ARG A 130 23.54 -9.61 5.06
N LEU A 131 22.66 -9.56 6.06
CA LEU A 131 21.22 -9.48 5.83
C LEU A 131 20.82 -8.15 5.16
N PRO A 132 19.86 -8.21 4.21
CA PRO A 132 19.15 -7.04 3.71
C PRO A 132 18.61 -6.17 4.84
N ARG A 133 18.79 -4.85 4.70
CA ARG A 133 18.39 -3.90 5.74
C ARG A 133 17.78 -2.64 5.16
N LEU A 134 16.76 -2.15 5.86
CA LEU A 134 16.17 -0.85 5.67
C LEU A 134 16.86 0.14 6.60
N ARG A 135 17.38 1.25 6.06
CA ARG A 135 17.81 2.39 6.87
C ARG A 135 16.65 3.36 7.01
N VAL A 136 16.16 3.58 8.22
CA VAL A 136 15.01 4.45 8.45
C VAL A 136 15.36 5.88 8.04
N PRO A 137 14.66 6.48 7.05
CA PRO A 137 15.00 7.80 6.57
C PRO A 137 14.64 8.88 7.60
N LYS A 138 15.18 10.08 7.41
CA LYS A 138 14.75 11.24 8.19
C LYS A 138 13.35 11.65 7.72
N TYR A 139 12.41 11.70 8.65
CA TYR A 139 11.05 12.13 8.35
C TYR A 139 10.82 13.58 8.76
N SER A 140 9.99 14.28 7.98
CA SER A 140 9.50 15.61 8.35
C SER A 140 8.65 15.55 9.62
N PRO A 141 8.53 16.66 10.39
CA PRO A 141 7.64 16.73 11.55
C PRO A 141 6.20 16.32 11.22
N ARG A 142 5.67 16.72 10.05
CA ARG A 142 4.33 16.33 9.57
C ARG A 142 4.20 14.83 9.35
N ALA A 143 5.18 14.19 8.71
CA ALA A 143 5.18 12.75 8.50
C ALA A 143 5.35 11.95 9.82
N ARG A 144 5.99 12.55 10.82
CA ARG A 144 6.03 12.00 12.19
C ARG A 144 4.63 12.08 12.82
N ALA A 145 3.98 13.24 12.79
CA ALA A 145 2.64 13.45 13.35
C ALA A 145 1.57 12.53 12.70
N LEU A 146 1.61 12.31 11.39
CA LEU A 146 0.66 11.41 10.71
C LEU A 146 0.79 9.94 11.17
N ARG A 147 2.00 9.51 11.55
CA ARG A 147 2.23 8.17 12.13
C ARG A 147 1.78 8.06 13.58
N CYS A 148 1.59 9.20 14.25
CA CYS A 148 0.99 9.26 15.58
C CYS A 148 -0.55 9.08 15.57
N GLY A 149 -1.16 8.96 14.38
CA GLY A 149 -2.60 8.80 14.22
C GLY A 149 -3.34 10.14 14.34
N SER A 150 -4.09 10.49 13.30
CA SER A 150 -4.98 11.66 13.26
C SER A 150 -6.24 11.48 14.10
N GLY A 151 -6.11 11.04 15.37
CA GLY A 151 -7.23 10.79 16.27
C GLY A 151 -7.17 11.67 17.51
N ARG A 152 -8.33 12.01 18.07
CA ARG A 152 -8.50 12.61 19.41
C ARG A 152 -7.67 11.92 20.51
N ALA A 153 -7.30 10.65 20.30
CA ALA A 153 -6.36 9.89 21.13
C ALA A 153 -4.95 10.50 21.26
N TRP A 154 -4.42 11.20 20.24
CA TRP A 154 -3.12 11.89 20.39
C TRP A 154 -3.25 13.12 21.29
N ARG A 155 -4.34 13.89 21.20
CA ARG A 155 -4.58 15.03 22.11
C ARG A 155 -4.75 14.57 23.56
N ALA A 156 -5.42 13.45 23.80
CA ALA A 156 -5.51 12.84 25.13
C ALA A 156 -4.16 12.29 25.63
N ALA A 157 -3.36 11.65 24.77
CA ALA A 157 -2.01 11.17 25.12
C ALA A 157 -0.96 12.30 25.23
N SER A 158 -1.23 13.47 24.66
CA SER A 158 -0.36 14.66 24.75
C SER A 158 -0.41 15.32 26.12
N ALA A 159 -1.44 15.04 26.94
CA ALA A 159 -1.43 15.37 28.36
C ALA A 159 -0.38 14.57 29.15
N GLY A 160 0.19 13.50 28.56
CA GLY A 160 1.20 12.64 29.17
C GLY A 160 2.27 12.12 28.21
N ARG A 161 3.13 13.02 27.71
CA ARG A 161 4.53 12.81 27.25
C ARG A 161 4.97 11.40 26.73
N ALA A 162 4.21 10.71 25.90
CA ALA A 162 4.77 9.60 25.11
C ALA A 162 5.55 10.19 23.92
N LYS A 163 6.75 10.73 24.18
CA LYS A 163 7.67 11.19 23.13
C LYS A 163 8.07 9.97 22.29
N GLN A 164 7.56 9.90 21.05
CA GLN A 164 7.95 8.87 20.10
C GLN A 164 9.48 8.83 20.00
N ARG A 165 10.09 7.64 20.08
CA ARG A 165 11.54 7.54 19.89
C ARG A 165 11.88 7.96 18.47
N ASN A 166 12.93 8.78 18.32
CA ASN A 166 13.46 9.07 17.00
C ASN A 166 14.07 7.80 16.42
N THR A 167 13.38 7.19 15.47
CA THR A 167 13.84 5.99 14.76
C THR A 167 14.72 6.29 13.56
N THR A 168 14.95 7.58 13.24
CA THR A 168 15.80 7.99 12.12
C THR A 168 17.18 7.34 12.21
N GLY A 169 17.63 6.76 11.10
CA GLY A 169 18.93 6.09 11.01
C GLY A 169 18.97 4.69 11.59
N TRP A 170 17.89 4.19 12.22
CA TRP A 170 17.83 2.79 12.64
C TRP A 170 17.99 1.87 11.44
N LEU A 171 18.65 0.74 11.68
CA LEU A 171 18.76 -0.35 10.73
C LEU A 171 17.73 -1.41 11.12
N LEU A 172 16.86 -1.71 10.19
CA LEU A 172 15.73 -2.61 10.36
C LEU A 172 15.87 -3.79 9.40
N ILE A 173 15.73 -4.99 9.93
CA ILE A 173 15.83 -6.25 9.20
C ILE A 173 14.45 -6.91 9.25
N ASP A 174 14.06 -7.49 8.12
CA ASP A 174 12.83 -8.27 8.01
C ASP A 174 12.92 -9.55 8.86
N ARG A 175 11.91 -9.79 9.68
CA ARG A 175 11.92 -10.93 10.61
C ARG A 175 11.84 -12.27 9.88
N GLU A 176 11.12 -12.35 8.76
CA GLU A 176 11.03 -13.57 7.97
C GLU A 176 12.35 -13.85 7.25
N VAL A 177 12.98 -12.82 6.68
CA VAL A 177 14.32 -12.96 6.06
C VAL A 177 15.33 -13.45 7.09
N ALA A 178 15.38 -12.84 8.28
CA ALA A 178 16.25 -13.28 9.36
C ALA A 178 15.99 -14.75 9.76
N LEU A 179 14.72 -15.13 9.93
CA LEU A 179 14.33 -16.51 10.24
C LEU A 179 14.81 -17.50 9.16
N ARG A 180 14.49 -17.22 7.89
CA ARG A 180 14.89 -18.07 6.76
C ARG A 180 16.40 -18.23 6.66
N THR A 181 17.15 -17.13 6.77
CA THR A 181 18.62 -17.18 6.74
C THR A 181 19.18 -17.95 7.94
N SER A 182 18.59 -17.82 9.13
CA SER A 182 19.07 -18.59 10.30
C SER A 182 18.91 -20.09 10.12
N LEU A 183 17.83 -20.53 9.46
CA LEU A 183 17.59 -21.94 9.14
C LEU A 183 18.49 -22.41 7.99
N GLN A 184 18.71 -21.55 6.98
CA GLN A 184 19.64 -21.80 5.89
C GLN A 184 21.06 -22.05 6.40
N LEU A 185 21.55 -21.23 7.33
CA LEU A 185 22.89 -21.40 7.91
C LEU A 185 23.02 -22.74 8.65
N LYS A 186 21.99 -23.18 9.39
CA LYS A 186 21.98 -24.49 10.05
C LYS A 186 22.05 -25.65 9.06
N TYR A 187 21.41 -25.51 7.91
CA TYR A 187 21.49 -26.48 6.82
C TYR A 187 22.91 -26.51 6.23
N GLU A 188 23.48 -25.34 5.92
CA GLU A 188 24.84 -25.21 5.36
C GLU A 188 25.93 -25.73 6.30
N THR A 189 25.75 -25.62 7.62
CA THR A 189 26.69 -26.19 8.61
C THR A 189 26.48 -27.68 8.87
N GLY A 190 25.52 -28.33 8.20
CA GLY A 190 25.20 -29.74 8.40
C GLY A 190 24.48 -30.05 9.73
N ALA A 191 23.99 -29.04 10.45
CA ALA A 191 23.26 -29.24 11.70
C ALA A 191 21.85 -29.83 11.47
N ILE A 192 21.29 -29.65 10.27
CA ILE A 192 20.03 -30.24 9.82
C ILE A 192 20.14 -30.69 8.35
N ASP A 193 19.37 -31.71 7.96
CA ASP A 193 19.28 -32.15 6.57
C ASP A 193 18.29 -31.31 5.74
N ARG A 194 18.31 -31.47 4.41
CA ARG A 194 17.48 -30.69 3.48
C ARG A 194 15.96 -30.88 3.73
N PRO A 195 15.43 -32.11 3.87
CA PRO A 195 14.00 -32.31 4.15
C PRO A 195 13.56 -31.68 5.48
N THR A 196 14.42 -31.67 6.50
CA THR A 196 14.11 -31.00 7.76
C THR A 196 14.13 -29.49 7.62
N TRP A 197 15.12 -28.93 6.91
CA TRP A 197 15.18 -27.50 6.61
C TRP A 197 13.92 -26.99 5.88
N GLU A 198 13.48 -27.67 4.83
CA GLU A 198 12.28 -27.27 4.06
C GLU A 198 11.01 -27.31 4.92
N ARG A 199 10.83 -28.37 5.72
CA ARG A 199 9.68 -28.52 6.64
C ARG A 199 9.70 -27.49 7.76
N GLN A 200 10.85 -27.30 8.41
CA GLN A 200 10.99 -26.33 9.50
C GLN A 200 10.78 -24.90 8.99
N THR A 201 11.38 -24.55 7.85
CA THR A 201 11.20 -23.22 7.25
C THR A 201 9.74 -22.95 6.96
N SER A 202 9.04 -23.88 6.30
CA SER A 202 7.62 -23.73 6.00
C SER A 202 6.76 -23.57 7.26
N ARG A 203 7.02 -24.40 8.27
CA ARG A 203 6.31 -24.36 9.57
C ARG A 203 6.53 -23.04 10.32
N GLU A 204 7.79 -22.62 10.47
CA GLU A 204 8.13 -21.43 11.26
C GLU A 204 7.70 -20.14 10.54
N VAL A 205 7.80 -20.08 9.20
CA VAL A 205 7.23 -18.97 8.43
C VAL A 205 5.70 -18.93 8.61
N ALA A 206 5.00 -20.06 8.47
CA ALA A 206 3.55 -20.11 8.68
C ALA A 206 3.16 -19.70 10.11
N LYS A 207 3.94 -20.11 11.12
CA LYS A 207 3.79 -19.67 12.51
C LYS A 207 3.95 -18.15 12.63
N LEU A 208 5.01 -17.57 12.07
CA LEU A 208 5.28 -16.13 12.10
C LEU A 208 4.14 -15.30 11.48
N HIS A 209 3.53 -15.79 10.39
CA HIS A 209 2.37 -15.14 9.77
C HIS A 209 1.10 -15.23 10.64
N ARG A 210 0.90 -16.34 11.37
CA ARG A 210 -0.25 -16.53 12.26
C ARG A 210 -0.10 -15.80 13.59
N GLU A 211 1.13 -15.62 14.05
CA GLU A 211 1.42 -15.03 15.35
C GLU A 211 0.93 -13.57 15.43
N ARG A 212 0.16 -13.31 16.49
CA ARG A 212 -0.21 -11.96 16.87
C ARG A 212 0.73 -11.51 17.96
N THR A 213 1.14 -10.25 17.90
CA THR A 213 1.77 -9.62 19.04
C THR A 213 0.74 -9.56 20.16
N ALA A 214 1.07 -10.11 21.33
CA ALA A 214 0.19 -10.06 22.48
C ALA A 214 -0.24 -8.58 22.72
N PRO A 215 -1.53 -8.31 23.03
CA PRO A 215 -1.92 -6.99 23.50
C PRO A 215 -1.09 -6.71 24.76
N MET A 216 -0.18 -5.73 24.66
CA MET A 216 0.71 -5.38 25.76
C MET A 216 -0.12 -5.04 27.00
N GLN A 217 -0.02 -5.85 28.05
CA GLN A 217 -0.20 -5.35 29.40
C GLN A 217 0.81 -4.21 29.58
N ALA A 218 0.32 -3.06 30.05
CA ALA A 218 0.94 -1.74 29.93
C ALA A 218 2.26 -1.53 30.72
N THR A 219 2.96 -2.58 31.13
CA THR A 219 4.00 -2.50 32.16
C THR A 219 5.44 -2.66 31.65
N SER A 220 5.67 -3.05 30.39
CA SER A 220 7.05 -3.20 29.86
C SER A 220 7.27 -2.45 28.54
N SER A 221 8.08 -1.38 28.62
CA SER A 221 8.47 -0.36 27.64
C SER A 221 8.96 -0.77 26.21
N THR A 222 8.47 -1.83 25.58
CA THR A 222 8.94 -2.29 24.26
C THR A 222 8.02 -1.88 23.10
N LEU A 223 8.30 -0.68 22.60
CA LEU A 223 7.82 0.03 21.41
C LEU A 223 7.71 -0.81 20.10
N THR A 224 6.64 -1.58 19.95
CA THR A 224 6.34 -2.37 18.73
C THR A 224 5.70 -1.58 17.58
N PRO A 225 4.78 -0.61 17.77
CA PRO A 225 4.12 0.07 16.65
C PRO A 225 5.06 1.01 15.88
N GLU A 226 5.97 1.68 16.58
CA GLU A 226 6.89 2.66 15.97
C GLU A 226 7.78 2.04 14.89
N ARG A 227 8.22 0.80 15.12
CA ARG A 227 9.08 0.06 14.20
C ARG A 227 8.32 -0.35 12.95
N ALA A 228 7.09 -0.82 13.11
CA ALA A 228 6.23 -1.18 11.98
C ALA A 228 5.99 0.03 11.06
N TYR A 229 5.66 1.20 11.61
CA TYR A 229 5.53 2.44 10.82
C TYR A 229 6.85 3.05 10.34
N SER A 230 8.00 2.63 10.89
CA SER A 230 9.31 3.04 10.38
C SER A 230 9.74 2.24 9.15
N ALA A 231 9.13 1.08 8.93
CA ALA A 231 9.35 0.22 7.76
C ALA A 231 8.10 0.16 6.84
N ALA A 232 7.19 1.13 6.96
CA ALA A 232 5.99 1.18 6.14
C ALA A 232 5.68 2.59 5.66
N VAL A 233 5.00 2.68 4.52
CA VAL A 233 4.53 3.93 3.92
C VAL A 233 3.06 3.78 3.54
N LEU A 234 2.30 4.88 3.55
CA LEU A 234 0.96 4.87 2.97
C LEU A 234 1.07 4.55 1.48
N PHE A 235 0.20 3.67 0.99
CA PHE A 235 0.32 3.19 -0.37
C PHE A 235 -1.02 3.30 -1.09
N PRO A 236 -1.08 4.02 -2.22
CA PRO A 236 -2.32 4.18 -2.97
C PRO A 236 -2.64 2.88 -3.69
N TRP A 237 -3.92 2.64 -3.97
CA TRP A 237 -4.44 1.63 -4.85
C TRP A 237 -4.79 2.27 -6.19
N PHE A 238 -4.36 1.63 -7.28
CA PHE A 238 -4.79 1.94 -8.63
C PHE A 238 -5.92 0.97 -9.02
N ASP A 239 -7.15 1.48 -9.03
CA ASP A 239 -8.30 0.72 -9.48
C ASP A 239 -8.35 0.72 -11.01
N ARG A 240 -8.18 -0.46 -11.61
CA ARG A 240 -8.20 -0.60 -13.08
C ARG A 240 -9.58 -0.36 -13.69
N ASN A 241 -10.64 -0.58 -12.94
CA ASN A 241 -12.00 -0.48 -13.46
C ASN A 241 -12.40 0.99 -13.62
N THR A 242 -12.13 1.80 -12.60
CA THR A 242 -12.47 3.22 -12.58
C THR A 242 -11.33 4.13 -13.02
N ARG A 243 -10.10 3.59 -13.14
CA ARG A 243 -8.84 4.34 -13.31
C ARG A 243 -8.54 5.32 -12.17
N ASN A 244 -9.27 5.25 -11.06
CA ASN A 244 -9.06 6.08 -9.90
C ASN A 244 -7.81 5.64 -9.11
N VAL A 245 -7.07 6.62 -8.60
CA VAL A 245 -5.91 6.42 -7.73
C VAL A 245 -6.18 7.04 -6.37
N GLY A 246 -5.95 6.29 -5.30
CA GLY A 246 -6.28 6.74 -3.96
C GLY A 246 -6.23 5.62 -2.93
N ARG A 247 -6.76 5.84 -1.73
CA ARG A 247 -6.75 4.79 -0.71
C ARG A 247 -7.88 3.78 -0.98
N PRO A 248 -7.63 2.47 -0.82
CA PRO A 248 -8.70 1.50 -0.91
C PRO A 248 -9.64 1.64 0.31
N VAL A 249 -10.95 1.65 0.06
CA VAL A 249 -11.99 1.70 1.09
C VAL A 249 -12.86 0.45 0.94
N LEU A 250 -13.20 -0.18 2.07
CA LEU A 250 -14.13 -1.32 2.09
C LEU A 250 -15.56 -0.80 2.29
N CYS A 251 -16.43 -1.01 1.32
CA CYS A 251 -17.85 -0.80 1.47
C CYS A 251 -18.48 -1.98 2.23
N ARG A 252 -18.92 -1.75 3.47
CA ARG A 252 -19.62 -2.77 4.26
C ARG A 252 -20.96 -3.16 3.63
N ALA A 253 -21.69 -2.19 3.06
CA ALA A 253 -22.98 -2.44 2.42
C ALA A 253 -22.84 -3.39 1.22
N CYS A 254 -21.87 -3.18 0.32
CA CYS A 254 -21.60 -4.12 -0.77
C CYS A 254 -21.22 -5.51 -0.26
N ARG A 255 -20.37 -5.56 0.77
CA ARG A 255 -19.92 -6.84 1.33
C ARG A 255 -21.07 -7.67 1.90
N PHE A 256 -21.93 -7.06 2.69
CA PHE A 256 -23.03 -7.75 3.36
C PHE A 256 -24.31 -7.81 2.51
N GLY A 257 -24.37 -7.04 1.41
CA GLY A 257 -25.49 -6.96 0.47
C GLY A 257 -25.31 -7.81 -0.80
N ASN A 258 -24.61 -8.95 -0.71
CA ASN A 258 -24.41 -9.94 -1.79
C ASN A 258 -23.67 -9.45 -3.05
N ALA A 259 -22.95 -8.32 -3.00
CA ALA A 259 -22.10 -7.93 -4.12
C ALA A 259 -20.90 -8.91 -4.25
N PRO A 260 -20.37 -9.14 -5.46
CA PRO A 260 -19.15 -9.93 -5.64
C PRO A 260 -17.95 -9.26 -4.95
N ALA A 261 -16.97 -10.05 -4.52
CA ALA A 261 -15.81 -9.56 -3.76
C ALA A 261 -14.98 -8.48 -4.48
N SER A 262 -15.00 -8.47 -5.82
CA SER A 262 -14.37 -7.43 -6.65
C SER A 262 -15.00 -6.05 -6.47
N GLN A 263 -16.26 -5.98 -6.01
CA GLN A 263 -17.03 -4.75 -5.83
C GLN A 263 -17.11 -4.31 -4.35
N TRP A 264 -16.47 -5.04 -3.44
CA TRP A 264 -16.46 -4.66 -2.03
C TRP A 264 -15.59 -3.43 -1.76
N TYR A 265 -14.67 -3.12 -2.67
CA TYR A 265 -13.70 -2.04 -2.49
C TYR A 265 -13.91 -0.97 -3.55
N TYR A 266 -13.79 0.27 -3.12
CA TYR A 266 -13.76 1.43 -4.00
C TYR A 266 -12.60 2.35 -3.61
N CYS A 267 -12.13 3.11 -4.57
CA CYS A 267 -11.06 4.05 -4.35
C CYS A 267 -11.62 5.28 -3.62
N GLN A 268 -10.93 5.80 -2.62
CA GLN A 268 -11.41 6.98 -1.87
C GLN A 268 -11.73 8.17 -2.79
N THR A 269 -11.00 8.34 -3.89
CA THR A 269 -11.25 9.39 -4.89
C THR A 269 -12.43 9.09 -5.81
N GLY A 270 -12.81 7.82 -5.95
CA GLY A 270 -13.98 7.33 -6.68
C GLY A 270 -15.20 7.08 -5.81
N GLU A 271 -15.29 7.71 -4.64
CA GLU A 271 -16.42 7.55 -3.72
C GLU A 271 -17.74 7.97 -4.35
N LYS A 272 -17.72 9.07 -5.10
CA LYS A 272 -18.90 9.54 -5.83
C LYS A 272 -19.35 8.52 -6.87
N ASP A 273 -18.44 8.04 -7.71
CA ASP A 273 -18.75 7.03 -8.74
C ASP A 273 -19.35 5.76 -8.11
N HIS A 274 -18.84 5.36 -6.93
CA HIS A 274 -19.38 4.23 -6.17
C HIS A 274 -20.83 4.49 -5.73
N PHE A 275 -21.12 5.65 -5.14
CA PHE A 275 -22.47 5.99 -4.71
C PHE A 275 -23.44 6.28 -5.86
N ASP A 276 -22.95 6.78 -7.00
CA ASP A 276 -23.76 6.95 -8.20
C ASP A 276 -24.18 5.59 -8.77
N HIS A 277 -23.29 4.57 -8.69
CA HIS A 277 -23.57 3.22 -9.19
C HIS A 277 -24.46 2.39 -8.24
N TYR A 278 -24.17 2.40 -6.94
CA TYR A 278 -24.86 1.55 -5.96
C TYR A 278 -25.96 2.28 -5.18
N GLY A 279 -26.00 3.61 -5.23
CA GLY A 279 -26.87 4.45 -4.41
C GLY A 279 -26.29 4.74 -3.02
N PRO A 280 -26.90 5.66 -2.24
CA PRO A 280 -26.48 5.96 -0.88
C PRO A 280 -26.66 4.76 0.06
N ILE A 281 -25.90 4.74 1.16
CA ILE A 281 -26.04 3.72 2.20
C ILE A 281 -27.02 4.21 3.26
N VAL A 282 -28.15 3.52 3.41
CA VAL A 282 -29.15 3.76 4.47
C VAL A 282 -29.32 2.48 5.28
N ASN A 283 -29.24 2.57 6.61
CA ASN A 283 -29.33 1.43 7.53
C ASN A 283 -28.36 0.27 7.19
N GLY A 284 -27.16 0.60 6.69
CA GLY A 284 -26.11 -0.37 6.39
C GLY A 284 -26.25 -1.08 5.03
N ALA A 285 -27.26 -0.74 4.23
CA ALA A 285 -27.47 -1.28 2.89
C ALA A 285 -27.48 -0.17 1.84
N HIS A 286 -27.12 -0.50 0.60
CA HIS A 286 -27.27 0.41 -0.53
C HIS A 286 -28.74 0.52 -0.92
N VAL A 287 -29.26 1.75 -0.99
CA VAL A 287 -30.60 2.04 -1.50
C VAL A 287 -30.43 2.55 -2.92
N LYS A 288 -30.87 1.76 -3.91
CA LYS A 288 -30.85 2.21 -5.30
C LYS A 288 -31.61 3.54 -5.38
N PRO A 289 -31.06 4.57 -6.06
CA PRO A 289 -31.83 5.76 -6.32
C PRO A 289 -33.11 5.32 -7.01
N SER A 290 -34.26 5.62 -6.41
CA SER A 290 -35.54 5.41 -7.07
C SER A 290 -35.44 6.15 -8.39
N MET A 291 -35.49 5.42 -9.50
CA MET A 291 -35.73 6.08 -10.78
C MET A 291 -37.09 6.75 -10.62
N SER A 292 -37.07 8.06 -10.37
CA SER A 292 -38.28 8.87 -10.33
C SER A 292 -38.98 8.61 -11.65
N THR A 293 -40.11 7.93 -11.57
CA THR A 293 -41.06 7.85 -12.67
C THR A 293 -41.33 9.27 -13.12
N SER A 294 -40.85 9.61 -14.31
CA SER A 294 -41.21 10.84 -15.00
C SER A 294 -42.74 10.86 -15.07
N LYS A 295 -43.36 11.78 -14.31
CA LYS A 295 -44.77 12.11 -14.48
C LYS A 295 -45.00 12.45 -15.96
N PRO A 296 -46.04 11.91 -16.62
CA PRO A 296 -46.37 12.30 -17.97
C PRO A 296 -46.64 13.81 -18.01
N SER A 297 -45.98 14.49 -18.95
CA SER A 297 -46.19 15.89 -19.27
C SER A 297 -47.66 16.11 -19.60
N ALA A 298 -48.38 16.80 -18.72
CA ALA A 298 -49.70 17.32 -19.02
C ALA A 298 -49.56 18.34 -20.16
N GLN A 299 -50.12 17.99 -21.33
CA GLN A 299 -50.44 18.92 -22.40
C GLN A 299 -51.22 20.10 -21.81
N LYS A 300 -50.63 21.30 -21.87
CA LYS A 300 -51.41 22.54 -21.77
C LYS A 300 -51.77 22.95 -23.19
N ASN A 301 -53.06 22.85 -23.47
CA ASN A 301 -53.70 23.42 -24.64
C ASN A 301 -53.54 24.94 -24.61
N ASP A 302 -53.21 25.49 -25.78
CA ASP A 302 -53.10 26.91 -26.07
C ASP A 302 -54.31 27.29 -26.94
N PRO A 303 -55.12 28.29 -26.54
CA PRO A 303 -55.86 29.07 -27.51
C PRO A 303 -55.52 30.56 -27.39
N SER A 304 -54.85 31.02 -28.44
CA SER A 304 -54.92 32.35 -29.06
C SER A 304 -55.99 33.32 -28.54
N ALA A 305 -55.58 34.54 -28.17
CA ALA A 305 -56.29 35.77 -28.56
C ALA A 305 -55.40 37.03 -28.42
N GLN A 306 -55.42 37.82 -29.48
CA GLN A 306 -54.68 39.06 -29.73
C GLN A 306 -55.09 40.25 -28.86
N LYS A 307 -54.15 41.17 -28.58
CA LYS A 307 -54.30 42.65 -28.68
C LYS A 307 -52.93 43.31 -28.49
N LYS A 308 -52.24 43.74 -29.55
CA LYS A 308 -52.25 45.08 -30.22
C LYS A 308 -51.77 46.26 -29.35
N LYS A 309 -50.74 46.94 -29.90
CA LYS A 309 -50.31 48.35 -29.73
C LYS A 309 -49.53 48.65 -28.44
N SER A 310 -48.51 49.51 -28.38
CA SER A 310 -47.78 50.38 -29.33
C SER A 310 -46.71 51.14 -28.53
N SER A 311 -45.66 51.61 -29.20
CA SER A 311 -44.69 52.66 -28.77
C SER A 311 -43.82 52.34 -27.54
N GLY A 312 -42.53 52.63 -27.47
CA GLY A 312 -41.63 53.40 -28.34
C GLY A 312 -40.38 53.75 -27.53
N TRP A 313 -39.28 53.96 -28.26
CA TRP A 313 -38.14 54.82 -27.92
C TRP A 313 -36.97 54.33 -27.03
N LYS A 314 -35.79 54.43 -27.67
CA LYS A 314 -34.48 54.97 -27.21
C LYS A 314 -33.40 53.99 -26.70
N ASN A 315 -32.50 53.70 -27.65
CA ASN A 315 -31.07 53.48 -27.47
C ASN A 315 -30.38 54.57 -26.64
N LYS A 316 -29.39 54.18 -25.82
CA LYS A 316 -28.02 54.73 -25.74
C LYS A 316 -27.21 53.79 -24.82
N LYS A 317 -26.21 53.11 -25.40
CA LYS A 317 -24.76 53.30 -25.17
C LYS A 317 -24.29 52.75 -23.83
#